data_AF-A0A7W0GZX2-F1
#
_entry.id   AF-A0A7W0GZX2-F1
#
_cell.length_a   1.000
_cell.length_b   1.000
_cell.length_c   1.000
_cell.angle_alpha   90.00
_cell.angle_beta   90.00
_cell.angle_gamma   90.00
#
_symmetry.space_group_name_H-M   'P 1'
#
loop_
_entity.id
_entity.type
_entity.pdbx_description
1 polymer ?
#
loop_
_entity_poly.entity_id
_entity_poly.type
_entity_poly.pdbx_seq_one_letter_code
_entity_poly.pdbx_strand_id
1 'polypeptide(L)'
;MLAQELGGPVTVASVPGGLYSKSVGRAAAAAGFTTLFTSLPSQRPRSIDGCRLIGRYAIRRDATTAEAASAAAGRPLPWARQRAAWGLRGAAKSIAGRRYETMRRALLARR
;
A
#
# COMPACT_ATOMS: atom_id res chain seq x y z
N MET A 1 -20.37 12.58 -3.69
CA MET A 1 -19.03 11.97 -3.96
C MET A 1 -17.97 12.89 -3.36
N LEU A 2 -16.87 12.43 -2.75
CA LEU A 2 -15.96 13.27 -1.92
C LEU A 2 -15.56 14.62 -2.56
N ALA A 3 -15.32 14.65 -3.88
CA ALA A 3 -15.01 15.88 -4.61
C ALA A 3 -16.13 16.95 -4.53
N GLN A 4 -17.39 16.52 -4.47
CA GLN A 4 -18.56 17.40 -4.32
C GLN A 4 -18.61 17.99 -2.90
N GLU A 5 -18.34 17.17 -1.88
CA GLU A 5 -18.30 17.62 -0.49
C GLU A 5 -17.14 18.60 -0.23
N LEU A 6 -16.00 18.39 -0.92
CA LEU A 6 -14.81 19.24 -0.80
C LEU A 6 -14.83 20.44 -1.76
N GLY A 7 -15.79 20.54 -2.67
CA GLY A 7 -15.87 21.61 -3.68
C GLY A 7 -14.71 21.62 -4.68
N GLY A 8 -13.99 20.50 -4.85
CA GLY A 8 -12.78 20.45 -5.67
C GLY A 8 -12.30 19.03 -6.00
N PRO A 9 -11.36 18.89 -6.96
CA PRO A 9 -10.89 17.58 -7.41
C PRO A 9 -10.05 16.86 -6.35
N VAL A 10 -10.32 15.56 -6.17
CA VAL A 10 -9.52 14.68 -5.30
C VAL A 10 -8.41 14.06 -6.14
N THR A 11 -7.18 14.55 -5.98
CA THR A 11 -6.01 14.10 -6.77
C THR A 11 -5.10 13.15 -6.01
N VAL A 12 -5.40 12.86 -4.74
CA VAL A 12 -4.61 11.98 -3.86
C VAL A 12 -5.44 10.80 -3.40
N ALA A 13 -4.87 9.60 -3.47
CA ALA A 13 -5.52 8.36 -3.03
C ALA A 13 -4.57 7.43 -2.28
N SER A 14 -5.12 6.41 -1.63
CA SER A 14 -4.37 5.35 -0.95
C SER A 14 -4.93 3.99 -1.32
N VAL A 15 -4.07 3.05 -1.70
CA VAL A 15 -4.49 1.70 -2.07
C VAL A 15 -4.87 0.91 -0.80
N PRO A 16 -6.11 0.42 -0.69
CA PRO A 16 -6.54 -0.37 0.45
C PRO A 16 -5.84 -1.74 0.49
N GLY A 17 -5.61 -2.26 1.70
CA GLY A 17 -5.15 -3.63 1.92
C GLY A 17 -3.73 -3.97 1.41
N GLY A 18 -2.98 -3.00 0.88
CA GLY A 18 -1.66 -3.22 0.31
C GLY A 18 -1.66 -4.00 -1.02
N LEU A 19 -2.80 -4.04 -1.71
CA LEU A 19 -3.00 -4.77 -2.97
C LEU A 19 -2.54 -3.96 -4.19
N TYR A 20 -1.39 -3.31 -4.10
CA TYR A 20 -0.86 -2.53 -5.21
C TYR A 20 -0.34 -3.46 -6.33
N SER A 21 -0.73 -3.16 -7.56
CA SER A 21 -0.14 -3.70 -8.80
C SER A 21 0.11 -2.56 -9.78
N LYS A 22 0.87 -2.83 -10.86
CA LYS A 22 1.03 -1.84 -11.94
C LYS A 22 -0.32 -1.45 -12.55
N SER A 23 -1.25 -2.39 -12.72
CA SER A 23 -2.60 -2.08 -13.26
C SER A 23 -3.40 -1.14 -12.36
N VAL A 24 -3.32 -1.31 -11.02
CA VAL A 24 -3.92 -0.37 -10.07
C VAL A 24 -3.30 1.02 -10.20
N GLY A 25 -1.98 1.11 -10.34
CA GLY A 25 -1.28 2.38 -10.57
C GLY A 25 -1.74 3.10 -11.84
N ARG A 26 -1.84 2.38 -12.96
CA ARG A 26 -2.33 2.95 -14.23
C ARG A 26 -3.79 3.38 -14.16
N ALA A 27 -4.64 2.56 -13.53
CA ALA A 27 -6.04 2.90 -13.33
C ALA A 27 -6.20 4.18 -12.48
N ALA A 28 -5.38 4.34 -11.44
CA ALA A 28 -5.37 5.56 -10.64
C ALA A 28 -4.93 6.79 -11.45
N ALA A 29 -3.87 6.66 -12.25
CA ALA A 29 -3.42 7.74 -13.14
C ALA A 29 -4.52 8.14 -14.15
N ALA A 30 -5.15 7.16 -14.79
CA ALA A 30 -6.26 7.38 -15.74
C ALA A 30 -7.49 8.02 -15.08
N ALA A 31 -7.72 7.77 -13.79
CA ALA A 31 -8.77 8.40 -13.00
C ALA A 31 -8.43 9.84 -12.54
N GLY A 32 -7.26 10.37 -12.92
CA GLY A 32 -6.83 11.73 -12.58
C GLY A 32 -6.10 11.88 -11.25
N PHE A 33 -5.73 10.77 -10.58
CA PHE A 33 -4.91 10.85 -9.37
C PHE A 33 -3.46 11.16 -9.71
N THR A 34 -2.90 12.19 -9.09
CA THR A 34 -1.50 12.59 -9.25
C THR A 34 -0.60 11.97 -8.18
N THR A 35 -1.16 11.52 -7.06
CA THR A 35 -0.42 10.86 -5.97
C THR A 35 -1.18 9.66 -5.43
N LEU A 36 -0.49 8.51 -5.34
CA LEU A 36 -1.04 7.27 -4.83
C LEU A 36 -0.15 6.67 -3.74
N PHE A 37 -0.70 6.56 -2.53
CA PHE A 37 -0.04 5.89 -1.42
C PHE A 37 -0.21 4.37 -1.49
N THR A 38 0.85 3.64 -1.18
CA THR A 38 0.87 2.17 -1.13
C THR A 38 1.36 1.69 0.23
N SER A 39 1.02 0.45 0.59
CA SER A 39 1.53 -0.20 1.81
C SER A 39 2.94 -0.77 1.64
N LEU A 40 3.59 -0.62 0.48
CA LEU A 40 4.98 -1.00 0.29
C LEU A 40 5.87 0.00 1.04
N PRO A 41 6.66 -0.42 2.05
CA PRO A 41 7.52 0.50 2.77
C PRO A 41 8.63 0.99 1.83
N SER A 42 8.57 2.27 1.42
CA SER A 42 9.58 2.89 0.56
C SER A 42 9.79 4.36 0.84
N GLN A 43 11.06 4.71 1.05
CA GLN A 43 11.53 6.08 1.19
C GLN A 43 11.76 6.75 -0.17
N ARG A 44 11.83 5.97 -1.25
CA ARG A 44 11.99 6.49 -2.61
C ARG A 44 10.64 6.44 -3.32
N PRO A 45 10.06 7.59 -3.68
CA PRO A 45 8.89 7.63 -4.54
C PRO A 45 9.21 7.03 -5.91
N ARG A 46 8.18 6.52 -6.58
CA ARG A 46 8.22 6.11 -7.99
C ARG A 46 7.14 6.85 -8.77
N SER A 47 7.11 6.71 -10.08
CA SER A 47 6.04 7.25 -10.91
C SER A 47 5.50 6.18 -11.87
N ILE A 48 4.23 6.32 -12.25
CA ILE A 48 3.60 5.58 -13.33
C ILE A 48 2.59 6.49 -14.02
N ASP A 49 2.74 6.70 -15.32
CA ASP A 49 1.83 7.51 -16.15
C ASP A 49 1.51 8.89 -15.53
N GLY A 50 2.52 9.57 -14.98
CA GLY A 50 2.38 10.87 -14.31
C GLY A 50 1.89 10.81 -12.84
N CYS A 51 1.43 9.66 -12.36
CA CYS A 51 1.03 9.47 -10.97
C CYS A 51 2.22 9.09 -10.08
N ARG A 52 2.45 9.84 -8.99
CA ARG A 52 3.50 9.59 -8.01
C ARG A 52 3.08 8.50 -7.03
N LEU A 53 3.86 7.43 -6.97
CA LEU A 53 3.67 6.30 -6.06
C LEU A 53 4.51 6.51 -4.80
N ILE A 54 3.85 6.63 -3.65
CA ILE A 54 4.52 6.87 -2.36
C ILE A 54 4.34 5.65 -1.46
N GLY A 55 5.46 5.12 -0.96
CA GLY A 55 5.44 4.08 0.06
C GLY A 55 5.14 4.67 1.44
N ARG A 56 4.53 3.88 2.33
CA ARG A 56 4.23 4.30 3.70
C ARG A 56 4.97 3.46 4.73
N TYR A 57 5.35 4.11 5.82
CA TYR A 57 5.77 3.44 7.05
C TYR A 57 4.55 3.23 7.94
N ALA A 58 4.31 2.00 8.38
CA ALA A 58 3.17 1.70 9.25
C ALA A 58 3.58 1.86 10.72
N ILE A 59 3.04 2.87 11.41
CA ILE A 59 3.14 2.92 12.87
C ILE A 59 2.14 1.91 13.44
N ARG A 60 2.64 1.00 14.28
CA ARG A 60 1.86 -0.08 14.89
C ARG A 60 1.78 0.13 16.40
N ARG A 61 0.87 -0.59 17.06
CA ARG A 61 0.66 -0.48 18.52
C ARG A 61 1.95 -0.73 19.33
N ASP A 62 2.78 -1.64 18.84
CA ASP A 62 4.07 -2.04 19.43
C ASP A 62 5.25 -1.18 18.99
N ALA A 63 5.04 -0.16 18.15
CA ALA A 63 6.11 0.72 17.72
C ALA A 63 6.57 1.61 18.88
N THR A 64 7.85 1.55 19.20
CA THR A 64 8.45 2.45 20.20
C THR A 64 8.53 3.87 19.65
N THR A 65 8.55 4.86 20.55
CA THR A 65 8.77 6.27 20.20
C THR A 65 10.09 6.46 19.46
N ALA A 66 11.15 5.76 19.88
CA ALA A 66 12.45 5.77 19.23
C ALA A 66 12.41 5.22 17.80
N GLU A 67 11.67 4.13 17.56
CA GLU A 67 11.49 3.59 16.21
C GLU A 67 10.71 4.56 15.32
N ALA A 68 9.60 5.12 15.82
CA ALA A 68 8.79 6.09 15.09
C ALA A 68 9.61 7.34 14.72
N ALA A 69 10.37 7.89 15.67
CA ALA A 69 11.25 9.04 15.44
C ALA A 69 12.35 8.71 14.42
N SER A 70 12.98 7.54 14.53
CA SER A 70 14.01 7.08 13.59
C SER A 70 13.46 6.93 12.17
N ALA A 71 12.25 6.36 12.03
CA ALA A 71 11.57 6.23 10.75
C ALA A 71 11.20 7.60 10.15
N ALA A 72 10.68 8.52 10.97
CA ALA A 72 10.35 9.89 10.58
C ALA A 72 11.58 10.70 10.16
N ALA A 73 12.72 10.49 10.82
CA ALA A 73 14.02 11.06 10.46
C ALA A 73 14.64 10.44 9.18
N GLY A 74 13.95 9.52 8.52
CA GLY A 74 14.41 8.91 7.28
C GLY A 74 15.55 7.91 7.46
N ARG A 75 15.76 7.38 8.68
CA ARG A 75 16.80 6.37 8.89
C ARG A 75 16.43 5.08 8.17
N PRO A 76 17.38 4.40 7.49
CA PRO A 76 17.06 3.30 6.58
C PRO A 76 16.65 2.02 7.31
N LEU A 77 17.13 1.79 8.53
CA LEU A 77 16.96 0.52 9.25
C LEU A 77 15.49 0.19 9.58
N PRO A 78 14.69 1.10 10.18
CA PRO A 78 13.26 0.86 10.39
C PRO A 78 12.52 0.51 9.09
N TRP A 79 12.77 1.28 8.02
CA TRP A 79 12.13 1.09 6.72
C TRP A 79 12.50 -0.25 6.08
N ALA A 80 13.76 -0.68 6.18
CA ALA A 80 14.23 -1.96 5.68
C ALA A 80 13.56 -3.13 6.42
N ARG A 81 13.44 -3.06 7.76
CA ARG A 81 12.74 -4.07 8.57
C ARG A 81 11.28 -4.22 8.17
N GLN A 82 10.56 -3.11 8.04
CA GLN A 82 9.16 -3.18 7.59
C GLN A 82 9.03 -3.70 6.17
N ARG A 83 9.94 -3.32 5.27
CA ARG A 83 9.95 -3.83 3.89
C ARG A 83 10.18 -5.34 3.86
N ALA A 84 11.12 -5.85 4.64
CA ALA A 84 11.37 -7.29 4.75
C ALA A 84 10.14 -8.04 5.31
N ALA A 85 9.53 -7.53 6.38
CA ALA A 85 8.31 -8.10 6.94
C ALA A 85 7.13 -8.06 5.93
N TRP A 86 7.01 -6.98 5.15
CA TRP A 86 6.02 -6.87 4.09
C TRP A 86 6.27 -7.90 2.98
N GLY A 87 7.52 -8.04 2.55
CA GLY A 87 7.92 -9.03 1.54
C GLY A 87 7.63 -10.46 1.99
N LEU A 88 7.95 -10.80 3.25
CA LEU A 88 7.64 -12.11 3.83
C LEU A 88 6.14 -12.38 3.86
N ARG A 89 5.32 -11.40 4.26
CA ARG A 89 3.86 -11.51 4.23
C ARG A 89 3.33 -11.64 2.80
N GLY A 90 3.93 -10.93 1.84
CA GLY A 90 3.61 -11.03 0.42
C GLY A 90 3.92 -12.42 -0.13
N ALA A 91 5.09 -12.97 0.20
CA ALA A 91 5.48 -14.34 -0.17
C ALA A 91 4.54 -15.37 0.46
N ALA A 92 4.25 -15.23 1.77
CA ALA A 92 3.27 -16.07 2.46
C ALA A 92 1.88 -15.99 1.80
N LYS A 93 1.42 -14.79 1.44
CA LYS A 93 0.16 -14.59 0.70
C LYS A 93 0.20 -15.12 -0.73
N SER A 94 1.34 -15.16 -1.40
CA SER A 94 1.47 -15.72 -2.75
C SER A 94 1.45 -17.26 -2.71
N ILE A 95 2.15 -17.86 -1.75
CA ILE A 95 2.15 -19.30 -1.47
C ILE A 95 0.75 -19.73 -1.02
N ALA A 96 0.16 -18.99 -0.07
CA ALA A 96 -1.20 -19.20 0.37
C ALA A 96 -2.20 -18.86 -0.74
N GLY A 97 -1.94 -17.88 -1.63
CA GLY A 97 -2.85 -17.31 -2.62
C GLY A 97 -3.43 -18.31 -3.61
N ARG A 98 -2.64 -19.28 -4.08
CA ARG A 98 -3.14 -20.41 -4.88
C ARG A 98 -4.13 -21.28 -4.11
N ARG A 99 -4.02 -21.36 -2.78
CA ARG A 99 -4.96 -22.06 -1.90
C ARG A 99 -6.04 -21.14 -1.33
N TYR A 100 -5.77 -19.85 -1.17
CA TYR A 100 -6.61 -18.87 -0.48
C TYR A 100 -7.73 -18.38 -1.39
N GLU A 101 -7.49 -18.08 -2.67
CA GLU A 101 -8.61 -17.78 -3.57
C GLU A 101 -9.46 -19.02 -3.86
N THR A 102 -8.83 -20.21 -3.92
CA THR A 102 -9.56 -21.47 -4.08
C THR A 102 -10.40 -21.79 -2.85
N MET A 103 -9.84 -21.63 -1.64
CA MET A 103 -10.58 -21.79 -0.37
C MET A 103 -11.66 -20.72 -0.22
N ARG A 104 -11.36 -19.45 -0.52
CA ARG A 104 -12.32 -18.34 -0.43
C ARG A 104 -13.49 -18.55 -1.38
N ARG A 105 -13.25 -18.97 -2.63
CA ARG A 105 -14.32 -19.35 -3.56
C ARG A 105 -15.11 -20.55 -3.07
N ALA A 106 -14.45 -21.59 -2.56
CA ALA A 106 -15.13 -22.76 -2.02
C ALA A 106 -15.99 -22.45 -0.77
N LEU A 107 -15.54 -21.52 0.07
CA LEU A 107 -16.27 -21.08 1.26
C LEU A 107 -17.47 -20.19 0.91
N LEU A 108 -17.32 -19.34 -0.11
CA LEU A 108 -18.39 -18.49 -0.61
C LEU A 108 -19.41 -19.24 -1.50
N ALA A 109 -19.01 -20.35 -2.13
CA ALA A 109 -19.90 -21.22 -2.91
C ALA A 109 -20.71 -22.22 -2.06
N ARG A 110 -20.41 -22.31 -0.76
CA ARG A 110 -21.17 -23.12 0.23
C ARG A 110 -22.14 -22.27 1.05
N ARG A 111 -22.42 -21.05 0.61
CA ARG A 111 -23.43 -20.14 1.15
C ARG A 111 -24.40 -19.78 0.05
#